data_AF-A0A6G6Z1M0-F1
#
_entry.id   AF-A0A6G6Z1M0-F1
#
_cell.length_a   1.000
_cell.length_b   1.000
_cell.length_c   1.000
_cell.angle_alpha   90.00
_cell.angle_beta   90.00
_cell.angle_gamma   90.00
#
_symmetry.space_group_name_H-M   'P 1'
#
loop_
_entity.id
_entity.type
_entity.pdbx_description
1 polymer ?
#
loop_
_entity_poly.entity_id
_entity_poly.type
_entity_poly.pdbx_seq_one_letter_code
_entity_poly.pdbx_strand_id
1 'polypeptide(L)'
;MRFFQAGPAVPHHTRTPSALTSFVDEVYATLSRLFAYVAVLALFAVLGNYLWKQLPDATAMAAPAVAGWSLAGRSTPAFAISRQDPRDKTEAYEIFRHPEGGRKDVFRWADASGAPAAELEIYRPGGESMGPAVTEIAGRLDPGGVRELEAAGIVDSKFGSVTLLRPARQDGSRSCLGFLKQADAPDLRISGWTCQGASLPAQRAAIVCMLNRLTLLAAGNDLRLAALFAHAELRRTDCVTSGPPALSADWVMGSKNPLLRGAL
;
A
#
# COMPACT_ATOMS: atom_id res chain seq x y z
N MET A 1 -109.17 -32.70 -58.49
CA MET A 1 -108.56 -31.88 -57.42
C MET A 1 -108.64 -32.64 -56.11
N ARG A 2 -107.50 -33.18 -55.64
CA ARG A 2 -107.33 -33.70 -54.28
C ARG A 2 -105.94 -33.25 -53.82
N PHE A 3 -105.91 -32.54 -52.70
CA PHE A 3 -104.74 -31.89 -52.14
C PHE A 3 -103.85 -32.91 -51.44
N PHE A 4 -102.58 -32.97 -51.81
CA PHE A 4 -101.54 -33.58 -50.97
C PHE A 4 -100.85 -32.45 -50.22
N GLN A 5 -101.10 -32.42 -48.91
CA GLN A 5 -100.53 -31.48 -47.97
C GLN A 5 -99.14 -31.97 -47.58
N ALA A 6 -98.10 -31.28 -48.04
CA ALA A 6 -96.73 -31.51 -47.58
C ALA A 6 -96.59 -30.93 -46.16
N GLY A 7 -96.28 -31.78 -45.17
CA GLY A 7 -95.90 -31.33 -43.83
C GLY A 7 -94.59 -30.54 -43.86
N PRO A 8 -94.42 -29.50 -43.02
CA PRO A 8 -93.20 -28.72 -43.01
C PRO A 8 -92.02 -29.57 -42.51
N ALA A 9 -90.90 -29.51 -43.23
CA ALA A 9 -89.63 -30.06 -42.77
C ALA A 9 -89.14 -29.26 -41.55
N VAL A 10 -88.70 -29.97 -40.51
CA VAL A 10 -88.09 -29.38 -39.31
C VAL A 10 -86.78 -28.67 -39.72
N PRO A 11 -86.56 -27.39 -39.35
CA PRO A 11 -85.29 -26.75 -39.63
C PRO A 11 -84.20 -27.38 -38.76
N HIS A 12 -83.25 -28.06 -39.39
CA HIS A 12 -81.98 -28.37 -38.75
C HIS A 12 -81.20 -27.06 -38.55
N HIS A 13 -81.32 -26.48 -37.36
CA HIS A 13 -80.31 -25.54 -36.88
C HIS A 13 -79.01 -26.32 -36.67
N THR A 14 -78.16 -26.31 -37.69
CA THR A 14 -76.73 -26.61 -37.52
C THR A 14 -76.15 -25.55 -36.60
N ARG A 15 -76.10 -25.91 -35.31
CA ARG A 15 -75.31 -25.22 -34.29
C ARG A 15 -73.87 -25.20 -34.79
N THR A 16 -73.39 -24.03 -35.19
CA THR A 16 -71.97 -23.72 -35.40
C THR A 16 -71.31 -23.03 -34.18
N PRO A 17 -71.42 -23.51 -32.92
CA PRO A 17 -70.58 -23.00 -31.84
C PRO A 17 -69.38 -23.88 -31.49
N SER A 18 -69.21 -25.09 -32.04
CA SER A 18 -68.16 -26.02 -31.56
C SER A 18 -66.77 -25.80 -32.16
N ALA A 19 -66.66 -25.46 -33.44
CA ALA A 19 -65.35 -25.33 -34.09
C ALA A 19 -64.60 -24.04 -33.66
N LEU A 20 -65.32 -22.93 -33.51
CA LEU A 20 -64.75 -21.65 -33.09
C LEU A 20 -64.32 -21.66 -31.62
N THR A 21 -65.10 -22.27 -30.73
CA THR A 21 -64.74 -22.41 -29.31
C THR A 21 -63.56 -23.35 -29.13
N SER A 22 -63.53 -24.47 -29.86
CA SER A 22 -62.39 -25.40 -29.89
C SER A 22 -61.10 -24.72 -30.37
N PHE A 23 -61.17 -23.88 -31.41
CA PHE A 23 -60.00 -23.15 -31.91
C PHE A 23 -59.51 -22.10 -30.90
N VAL A 24 -60.43 -21.39 -30.25
CA VAL A 24 -60.09 -20.42 -29.20
C VAL A 24 -59.44 -21.11 -28.01
N ASP A 25 -59.96 -22.26 -27.56
CA ASP A 25 -59.36 -23.03 -26.46
C ASP A 25 -57.96 -23.53 -26.82
N GLU A 26 -57.72 -23.94 -28.05
CA GLU A 26 -56.41 -24.39 -28.52
C GLU A 26 -55.39 -23.23 -28.63
N VAL A 27 -55.84 -22.04 -29.04
CA VAL A 27 -55.03 -20.82 -29.02
C VAL A 27 -54.72 -20.38 -27.58
N TYR A 28 -55.68 -20.43 -26.66
CA TYR A 28 -55.43 -20.14 -25.24
C TYR A 28 -54.52 -21.18 -24.59
N ALA A 29 -54.66 -22.45 -24.94
CA ALA A 29 -53.79 -23.53 -24.45
C ALA A 29 -52.34 -23.37 -24.96
N THR A 30 -52.16 -22.96 -26.21
CA THR A 30 -50.82 -22.72 -26.77
C THR A 30 -50.18 -21.47 -26.21
N LEU A 31 -50.93 -20.36 -26.09
CA LEU A 31 -50.45 -19.13 -25.46
C LEU A 31 -50.09 -19.34 -23.98
N SER A 32 -50.94 -20.02 -23.20
CA SER A 32 -50.65 -20.31 -21.80
C SER A 32 -49.41 -21.17 -21.61
N ARG A 33 -49.20 -22.18 -22.47
CA ARG A 33 -47.96 -22.96 -22.49
C ARG A 33 -46.76 -22.08 -22.82
N LEU A 34 -46.87 -21.20 -23.80
CA LEU A 34 -45.79 -20.30 -24.21
C LEU A 34 -45.41 -19.33 -23.07
N PHE A 35 -46.40 -18.74 -22.39
CA PHE A 35 -46.17 -17.91 -21.20
C PHE A 35 -45.53 -18.70 -20.05
N ALA A 36 -45.96 -19.94 -19.80
CA ALA A 36 -45.36 -20.80 -18.80
C ALA A 36 -43.89 -21.09 -19.12
N TYR A 37 -43.56 -21.39 -20.39
CA TYR A 37 -42.17 -21.58 -20.81
C TYR A 37 -41.31 -20.33 -20.63
N VAL A 38 -41.82 -19.16 -21.00
CA VAL A 38 -41.10 -17.88 -20.82
C VAL A 38 -40.87 -17.58 -19.33
N ALA A 39 -41.87 -17.81 -18.48
CA ALA A 39 -41.75 -17.61 -17.04
C ALA A 39 -40.71 -18.54 -16.41
N VAL A 40 -40.68 -19.81 -16.82
CA VAL A 40 -39.68 -20.78 -16.36
C VAL A 40 -38.28 -20.38 -16.82
N LEU A 41 -38.11 -19.96 -18.08
CA LEU A 41 -36.81 -19.47 -18.58
C LEU A 41 -36.34 -18.22 -17.85
N ALA A 42 -37.25 -17.29 -17.55
CA ALA A 42 -36.93 -16.11 -16.75
C ALA A 42 -36.49 -16.47 -15.33
N LEU A 43 -37.15 -17.44 -14.69
CA LEU A 43 -36.74 -17.96 -13.39
C LEU A 43 -35.35 -18.60 -13.44
N PHE A 44 -35.04 -19.39 -14.47
CA PHE A 44 -33.70 -19.94 -14.67
C PHE A 44 -32.64 -18.85 -14.88
N ALA A 45 -32.94 -17.81 -15.64
CA ALA A 45 -32.03 -16.69 -15.85
C ALA A 45 -31.78 -15.90 -14.55
N VAL A 46 -32.83 -15.61 -13.78
CA VAL A 46 -32.72 -14.93 -12.48
C VAL A 46 -31.95 -15.79 -11.48
N LEU A 47 -32.27 -17.07 -11.38
CA LEU A 47 -31.61 -18.01 -10.48
C LEU A 47 -30.14 -18.18 -10.88
N GLY A 48 -29.84 -18.33 -12.17
CA GLY A 48 -28.48 -18.39 -12.69
C GLY A 48 -27.67 -17.14 -12.35
N ASN A 49 -28.25 -15.94 -12.52
CA ASN A 49 -27.59 -14.69 -12.14
C ASN A 49 -27.39 -14.55 -10.62
N TYR A 50 -28.36 -15.03 -9.82
CA TYR A 50 -28.26 -15.04 -8.37
C TYR A 50 -27.14 -15.97 -7.88
N LEU A 51 -27.08 -17.20 -8.42
CA LEU A 51 -25.99 -18.15 -8.17
C LEU A 51 -24.65 -17.64 -8.68
N TRP A 52 -24.62 -16.95 -9.82
CA TRP A 52 -23.40 -16.33 -10.37
C TRP A 52 -22.84 -15.26 -9.43
N LYS A 53 -23.71 -14.44 -8.82
CA LYS A 53 -23.32 -13.45 -7.81
C LYS A 53 -22.93 -14.06 -6.46
N GLN A 54 -23.36 -15.29 -6.18
CA GLN A 54 -23.05 -16.00 -4.92
C GLN A 54 -21.85 -16.94 -5.03
N LEU A 55 -21.40 -17.27 -6.24
CA LEU A 55 -20.12 -17.91 -6.43
C LEU A 55 -19.05 -16.93 -5.92
N PRO A 56 -18.24 -17.28 -4.88
CA PRO A 56 -17.01 -16.55 -4.64
C PRO A 56 -16.21 -16.57 -5.93
N ASP A 57 -15.54 -15.47 -6.29
CA ASP A 57 -14.78 -15.30 -7.55
C ASP A 57 -13.82 -16.47 -7.81
N ALA A 58 -14.34 -17.59 -8.31
CA ALA A 58 -13.59 -18.80 -8.67
C ALA A 58 -12.96 -18.66 -10.07
N THR A 59 -13.16 -17.50 -10.69
CA THR A 59 -12.36 -16.96 -11.79
C THR A 59 -11.21 -16.08 -11.30
N ALA A 60 -10.90 -16.07 -10.01
CA ALA A 60 -9.51 -16.02 -9.57
C ALA A 60 -8.89 -17.42 -9.72
N MET A 61 -8.91 -17.97 -10.93
CA MET A 61 -7.77 -18.75 -11.38
C MET A 61 -6.62 -17.79 -11.19
N ALA A 62 -5.86 -17.98 -10.11
CA ALA A 62 -4.78 -17.09 -9.73
C ALA A 62 -3.98 -16.84 -11.00
N ALA A 63 -4.14 -15.63 -11.56
CA ALA A 63 -3.14 -15.10 -12.45
C ALA A 63 -1.82 -15.40 -11.76
N PRO A 64 -0.84 -16.01 -12.47
CA PRO A 64 0.40 -16.46 -11.84
C PRO A 64 0.84 -15.34 -10.91
N ALA A 65 0.93 -15.66 -9.61
CA ALA A 65 1.14 -14.70 -8.54
C ALA A 65 2.06 -13.61 -9.08
N VAL A 66 1.53 -12.39 -9.25
CA VAL A 66 2.29 -11.29 -9.85
C VAL A 66 3.63 -11.32 -9.13
N ALA A 67 4.71 -11.49 -9.89
CA ALA A 67 6.08 -11.47 -9.38
C ALA A 67 6.28 -10.15 -8.64
N GLY A 68 6.01 -10.15 -7.33
CA GLY A 68 5.62 -8.94 -6.64
C GLY A 68 5.55 -9.10 -5.13
N TRP A 69 5.84 -8.00 -4.46
CA TRP A 69 5.88 -7.89 -3.00
C TRP A 69 4.51 -8.19 -2.38
N SER A 70 4.48 -9.09 -1.41
CA SER A 70 3.27 -9.47 -0.68
C SER A 70 3.37 -9.06 0.80
N LEU A 71 2.28 -8.50 1.36
CA LEU A 71 2.23 -8.16 2.78
C LEU A 71 2.21 -9.43 3.63
N ALA A 72 3.15 -9.53 4.57
CA ALA A 72 3.36 -10.70 5.40
C ALA A 72 2.83 -10.45 6.84
N GLY A 73 1.51 -10.44 7.00
CA GLY A 73 0.85 -10.09 8.28
C GLY A 73 1.14 -10.99 9.49
N ARG A 74 1.78 -12.15 9.31
CA ARG A 74 2.17 -13.08 10.40
C ARG A 74 3.68 -13.15 10.65
N SER A 75 4.47 -12.25 10.08
CA SER A 75 5.93 -12.25 10.25
C SER A 75 6.36 -11.57 11.55
N THR A 76 7.40 -12.09 12.20
CA THR A 76 8.01 -11.47 13.37
C THR A 76 8.85 -10.25 12.96
N PRO A 77 8.73 -9.11 13.68
CA PRO A 77 9.58 -7.95 13.48
C PRO A 77 11.07 -8.31 13.62
N ALA A 78 11.87 -7.92 12.63
CA ALA A 78 13.32 -8.09 12.68
C ALA A 78 14.00 -6.83 13.24
N PHE A 79 13.33 -5.68 13.19
CA PHE A 79 13.88 -4.40 13.56
C PHE A 79 12.93 -3.66 14.48
N ALA A 80 13.47 -2.74 15.29
CA ALA A 80 12.71 -1.81 16.09
C ALA A 80 13.43 -0.48 16.18
N ILE A 81 12.70 0.61 16.35
CA ILE A 81 13.25 1.92 16.68
C ILE A 81 12.98 2.21 18.15
N SER A 82 14.03 2.51 18.92
CA SER A 82 13.87 2.95 20.31
C SER A 82 13.02 4.22 20.37
N ARG A 83 11.79 4.08 20.90
CA ARG A 83 10.70 5.07 20.82
C ARG A 83 11.17 6.51 21.02
N GLN A 84 10.94 7.34 20.01
CA GLN A 84 10.99 8.79 20.11
C GLN A 84 9.66 9.26 20.68
N ASP A 85 9.59 9.54 21.98
CA ASP A 85 8.52 10.32 22.61
C ASP A 85 7.11 9.66 22.67
N PRO A 86 6.45 9.58 23.84
CA PRO A 86 5.08 9.05 23.98
C PRO A 86 3.95 9.88 23.33
N ARG A 87 4.23 11.02 22.70
CA ARG A 87 3.20 11.93 22.20
C ARG A 87 2.88 11.68 20.72
N ASP A 88 1.82 10.91 20.50
CA ASP A 88 0.96 10.91 19.31
C ASP A 88 1.62 10.72 17.94
N LYS A 89 2.37 9.63 17.75
CA LYS A 89 2.68 9.12 16.41
C LYS A 89 2.30 7.64 16.33
N THR A 90 1.30 7.31 15.51
CA THR A 90 1.03 5.92 15.14
C THR A 90 2.17 5.46 14.25
N GLU A 91 3.11 4.71 14.83
CA GLU A 91 4.13 3.96 14.11
C GLU A 91 3.48 2.69 13.56
N ALA A 92 3.36 2.59 12.24
CA ALA A 92 2.98 1.36 11.57
C ALA A 92 4.24 0.62 11.10
N TYR A 93 4.32 -0.68 11.38
CA TYR A 93 5.40 -1.54 10.93
C TYR A 93 4.84 -2.65 10.04
N GLU A 94 5.25 -2.65 8.78
CA GLU A 94 4.79 -3.58 7.75
C GLU A 94 5.96 -4.41 7.22
N ILE A 95 5.71 -5.70 7.00
CA ILE A 95 6.70 -6.61 6.41
C ILE A 95 6.18 -7.04 5.05
N PHE A 96 7.01 -6.90 4.02
CA PHE A 96 6.75 -7.46 2.70
C PHE A 96 7.74 -8.57 2.36
N ARG A 97 7.26 -9.58 1.66
CA ARG A 97 8.06 -10.70 1.16
C ARG A 97 7.97 -10.79 -0.36
N HIS A 98 9.11 -11.01 -0.98
CA HIS A 98 9.22 -11.32 -2.39
C HIS A 98 9.26 -12.85 -2.56
N PRO A 99 8.63 -13.41 -3.62
CA PRO A 99 8.69 -14.85 -3.92
C PRO A 99 10.12 -15.38 -4.07
N GLU A 100 11.06 -14.54 -4.50
CA GLU A 100 12.48 -14.90 -4.66
C GLU A 100 13.29 -14.80 -3.35
N GLY A 101 12.63 -14.59 -2.21
CA GLY A 101 13.26 -14.60 -0.89
C GLY A 101 13.52 -13.21 -0.31
N GLY A 102 13.31 -12.15 -1.09
CA GLY A 102 13.43 -10.76 -0.64
C GLY A 102 12.53 -10.43 0.55
N ARG A 103 13.00 -9.51 1.40
CA ARG A 103 12.26 -9.00 2.54
C ARG A 103 12.41 -7.49 2.64
N LYS A 104 11.28 -6.80 2.78
CA LYS A 104 11.22 -5.38 3.11
C LYS A 104 10.53 -5.21 4.45
N ASP A 105 11.13 -4.40 5.32
CA ASP A 105 10.55 -3.99 6.59
C ASP A 105 10.35 -2.47 6.53
N VAL A 106 9.11 -2.00 6.65
CA VAL A 106 8.71 -0.59 6.45
C VAL A 106 8.11 -0.04 7.73
N PHE A 107 8.68 1.06 8.21
CA PHE A 107 8.14 1.88 9.29
C PHE A 107 7.50 3.14 8.69
N ARG A 108 6.30 3.48 9.14
CA ARG A 108 5.57 4.68 8.73
C ARG A 108 5.17 5.47 9.96
N TRP A 109 5.42 6.78 9.94
CA TRP A 109 4.95 7.71 10.96
C TRP A 109 4.04 8.75 10.33
N ALA A 110 2.90 8.99 10.97
CA ALA A 110 2.05 10.13 10.69
C ALA A 110 2.29 11.26 11.71
N ASP A 111 1.97 12.49 11.35
CA ASP A 111 1.88 13.60 12.29
C ASP A 111 0.52 13.62 13.03
N ALA A 112 0.32 14.62 13.88
CA ALA A 112 -0.92 14.81 14.63
C ALA A 112 -2.16 15.04 13.74
N SER A 113 -1.98 15.44 12.48
CA SER A 113 -3.07 15.58 11.51
C SER A 113 -3.36 14.29 10.72
N GLY A 114 -2.60 13.22 10.97
CA GLY A 114 -2.67 11.96 10.21
C GLY A 114 -1.92 12.00 8.88
N ALA A 115 -1.24 13.11 8.56
CA ALA A 115 -0.47 13.21 7.32
C ALA A 115 0.88 12.46 7.44
N PRO A 116 1.35 11.79 6.37
CA PRO A 116 2.64 11.10 6.38
C PRO A 116 3.79 12.06 6.77
N ALA A 117 4.49 11.73 7.86
CA ALA A 117 5.54 12.58 8.44
C ALA A 117 6.95 12.02 8.25
N ALA A 118 7.09 10.70 8.24
CA ALA A 118 8.34 10.03 7.92
C ALA A 118 8.08 8.58 7.49
N GLU A 119 9.04 8.01 6.77
CA GLU A 119 9.07 6.61 6.38
C GLU A 119 10.51 6.08 6.47
N LEU A 120 10.67 4.84 6.89
CA LEU A 120 11.93 4.09 6.84
C LEU A 120 11.67 2.71 6.26
N GLU A 121 12.37 2.36 5.20
CA GLU A 121 12.37 1.04 4.57
C GLU A 121 13.75 0.39 4.71
N ILE A 122 13.73 -0.87 5.11
CA ILE A 122 14.88 -1.74 5.21
C ILE A 122 14.65 -2.89 4.23
N TYR A 123 15.35 -2.84 3.10
CA TYR A 123 15.22 -3.81 2.02
C TYR A 123 16.44 -4.74 2.00
N ARG A 124 16.16 -6.04 2.12
CA ARG A 124 17.09 -7.13 1.87
C ARG A 124 16.65 -7.89 0.63
N PRO A 125 17.46 -7.94 -0.43
CA PRO A 125 17.13 -8.68 -1.62
C PRO A 125 17.23 -10.19 -1.39
N GLY A 126 16.42 -10.95 -2.12
CA GLY A 126 16.56 -12.39 -2.29
C GLY A 126 17.32 -12.71 -3.57
N GLY A 127 16.66 -13.45 -4.47
CA GLY A 127 17.13 -13.68 -5.84
C GLY A 127 16.81 -12.55 -6.81
N GLU A 128 15.94 -11.61 -6.42
CA GLU A 128 15.49 -10.55 -7.30
C GLU A 128 16.55 -9.47 -7.54
N SER A 129 16.50 -8.81 -8.70
CA SER A 129 17.38 -7.68 -8.97
C SER A 129 16.94 -6.44 -8.17
N MET A 130 17.91 -5.79 -7.54
CA MET A 130 17.67 -4.55 -6.81
C MET A 130 17.56 -3.38 -7.81
N GLY A 131 16.36 -2.80 -7.95
CA GLY A 131 16.15 -1.62 -8.79
C GLY A 131 16.95 -0.39 -8.33
N PRO A 132 17.03 0.67 -9.15
CA PRO A 132 17.75 1.90 -8.82
C PRO A 132 17.18 2.56 -7.55
N ALA A 133 18.02 2.68 -6.52
CA ALA A 133 17.61 3.16 -5.20
C ALA A 133 16.95 4.55 -5.23
N VAL A 134 17.50 5.47 -6.03
CA VAL A 134 17.01 6.84 -6.14
C VAL A 134 15.60 6.86 -6.74
N THR A 135 15.33 6.07 -7.78
CA THR A 135 14.02 5.97 -8.42
C THR A 135 12.96 5.41 -7.46
N GLU A 136 13.34 4.41 -6.67
CA GLU A 136 12.45 3.80 -5.68
C GLU A 136 12.05 4.81 -4.58
N ILE A 137 13.04 5.56 -4.05
CA ILE A 137 12.79 6.62 -3.06
C ILE A 137 11.96 7.75 -3.68
N ALA A 138 12.24 8.14 -4.93
CA ALA A 138 11.52 9.21 -5.60
C ALA A 138 10.01 8.94 -5.68
N GLY A 139 9.64 7.70 -6.00
CA GLY A 139 8.23 7.29 -6.03
C GLY A 139 7.52 7.32 -4.67
N ARG A 140 8.27 7.25 -3.56
CA ARG A 140 7.70 7.30 -2.20
C ARG A 140 7.75 8.70 -1.59
N LEU A 141 8.79 9.47 -1.88
CA LEU A 141 8.97 10.85 -1.41
C LEU A 141 8.01 11.82 -2.11
N ASP A 142 7.75 11.59 -3.39
CA ASP A 142 6.91 12.43 -4.24
C ASP A 142 6.03 11.55 -5.16
N PRO A 143 5.01 10.86 -4.61
CA PRO A 143 4.22 9.90 -5.38
C PRO A 143 3.45 10.54 -6.54
N GLY A 144 3.13 11.84 -6.44
CA GLY A 144 2.31 12.60 -7.39
C GLY A 144 3.04 13.67 -8.20
N GLY A 145 4.30 13.99 -7.89
CA GLY A 145 5.09 14.95 -8.65
C GLY A 145 6.03 14.30 -9.66
N VAL A 146 7.07 15.04 -10.05
CA VAL A 146 7.94 14.70 -11.20
C VAL A 146 8.88 13.53 -10.88
N ARG A 147 8.96 13.11 -9.61
CA ARG A 147 9.86 12.03 -9.13
C ARG A 147 11.33 12.28 -9.49
N GLU A 148 11.70 13.54 -9.62
CA GLU A 148 13.08 13.96 -9.82
C GLU A 148 13.68 14.34 -8.47
N LEU A 149 14.75 13.63 -8.09
CA LEU A 149 15.50 13.89 -6.87
C LEU A 149 16.86 14.49 -7.19
N GLU A 150 17.22 15.51 -6.43
CA GLU A 150 18.55 16.10 -6.44
C GLU A 150 19.31 15.77 -5.15
N ALA A 151 20.64 15.75 -5.24
CA ALA A 151 21.49 15.51 -4.08
C ALA A 151 21.38 16.65 -3.06
N ALA A 152 21.07 16.31 -1.81
CA ALA A 152 20.93 17.25 -0.69
C ALA A 152 22.09 17.17 0.31
N GLY A 153 23.19 16.54 -0.08
CA GLY A 153 24.41 16.36 0.72
C GLY A 153 24.54 14.96 1.32
N ILE A 154 25.45 14.83 2.29
CA ILE A 154 25.76 13.58 3.00
C ILE A 154 25.73 13.87 4.50
N VAL A 155 25.29 12.90 5.29
CA VAL A 155 25.38 12.90 6.76
C VAL A 155 25.95 11.59 7.25
N ASP A 156 26.63 11.61 8.39
CA ASP A 156 27.11 10.40 9.03
C ASP A 156 26.09 9.87 10.04
N SER A 157 25.88 8.56 10.01
CA SER A 157 25.07 7.81 10.97
C SER A 157 25.90 6.69 11.57
N LYS A 158 25.32 5.94 12.50
CA LYS A 158 25.95 4.72 13.01
C LYS A 158 26.27 3.67 11.93
N PHE A 159 25.56 3.71 10.79
CA PHE A 159 25.82 2.87 9.62
C PHE A 159 26.86 3.46 8.65
N GLY A 160 27.53 4.55 9.04
CA GLY A 160 28.43 5.33 8.19
C GLY A 160 27.70 6.41 7.40
N SER A 161 28.31 6.86 6.31
CA SER A 161 27.81 7.97 5.50
C SER A 161 26.53 7.59 4.74
N VAL A 162 25.58 8.51 4.76
CA VAL A 162 24.22 8.39 4.22
C VAL A 162 23.99 9.53 3.25
N THR A 163 23.57 9.18 2.04
CA THR A 163 23.24 10.15 0.99
C THR A 163 21.88 10.77 1.27
N LEU A 164 21.77 12.08 1.14
CA LEU A 164 20.51 12.82 1.28
C LEU A 164 19.99 13.24 -0.09
N LEU A 165 18.67 13.19 -0.23
CA LEU A 165 17.96 13.46 -1.47
C LEU A 165 16.81 14.42 -1.18
N ARG A 166 16.55 15.38 -2.05
CA ARG A 166 15.36 16.25 -1.97
C ARG A 166 14.66 16.28 -3.33
N PRO A 167 13.33 16.52 -3.39
CA PRO A 167 12.66 16.75 -4.65
C PRO A 167 13.23 18.00 -5.34
N ALA A 168 13.53 17.90 -6.64
CA ALA A 168 14.08 19.01 -7.43
C ALA A 168 13.10 20.19 -7.52
N ARG A 169 11.80 19.89 -7.52
CA ARG A 169 10.72 20.87 -7.44
C ARG A 169 9.98 20.71 -6.12
N GLN A 170 9.88 21.80 -5.36
CA GLN A 170 9.09 21.84 -4.14
C GLN A 170 7.79 22.59 -4.40
N ASP A 171 6.72 21.84 -4.66
CA ASP A 171 5.37 22.39 -4.77
C ASP A 171 4.68 22.28 -3.40
N GLY A 172 4.77 23.34 -2.57
CA GLY A 172 4.00 23.47 -1.33
C GLY A 172 4.81 23.70 -0.05
N SER A 173 4.09 23.79 1.08
CA SER A 173 4.61 24.22 2.40
C SER A 173 5.42 23.17 3.18
N ARG A 174 5.48 21.91 2.70
CA ARG A 174 6.10 20.80 3.42
C ARG A 174 7.29 20.25 2.64
N SER A 175 8.49 20.68 3.01
CA SER A 175 9.73 20.13 2.44
C SER A 175 10.08 18.82 3.15
N CYS A 176 10.27 17.77 2.37
CA CYS A 176 10.68 16.45 2.89
C CYS A 176 12.08 16.13 2.39
N LEU A 177 12.88 15.50 3.25
CA LEU A 177 14.25 15.10 2.97
C LEU A 177 14.31 13.57 2.96
N GLY A 178 14.68 13.02 1.80
CA GLY A 178 14.95 11.61 1.60
C GLY A 178 16.37 11.24 2.00
N PHE A 179 16.60 9.98 2.30
CA PHE A 179 17.93 9.42 2.56
C PHE A 179 18.07 8.02 2.00
N LEU A 180 19.33 7.67 1.71
CA LEU A 180 19.73 6.38 1.19
C LEU A 180 21.07 5.95 1.82
N LYS A 181 21.06 4.74 2.36
CA LYS A 181 22.26 4.00 2.74
C LYS A 181 22.21 2.61 2.11
N GLN A 182 23.23 2.28 1.33
CA GLN A 182 23.46 0.93 0.83
C GLN A 182 24.67 0.32 1.53
N ALA A 183 24.57 -0.96 1.86
CA ALA A 183 25.67 -1.80 2.30
C ALA A 183 25.75 -3.00 1.35
N ASP A 184 26.97 -3.35 0.93
CA ASP A 184 27.20 -4.46 -0.01
C ASP A 184 27.39 -5.80 0.71
N ALA A 185 27.77 -5.76 2.00
CA ALA A 185 27.96 -6.94 2.83
C ALA A 185 27.41 -6.69 4.25
N PRO A 186 26.20 -7.19 4.60
CA PRO A 186 25.23 -7.88 3.74
C PRO A 186 24.65 -6.94 2.66
N ASP A 187 24.09 -7.52 1.60
CA ASP A 187 23.31 -6.74 0.62
C ASP A 187 22.05 -6.20 1.32
N LEU A 188 22.11 -4.92 1.67
CA LEU A 188 21.11 -4.24 2.49
C LEU A 188 20.97 -2.80 2.04
N ARG A 189 19.74 -2.39 1.78
CA ARG A 189 19.38 -1.00 1.52
C ARG A 189 18.51 -0.46 2.65
N ILE A 190 18.96 0.62 3.28
CA ILE A 190 18.20 1.39 4.24
C ILE A 190 17.86 2.72 3.56
N SER A 191 16.58 2.99 3.39
CA SER A 191 16.13 4.20 2.69
C SER A 191 14.86 4.75 3.32
N GLY A 192 14.52 6.00 3.03
CA GLY A 192 13.33 6.59 3.61
C GLY A 192 13.32 8.09 3.45
N TRP A 193 12.44 8.73 4.20
CA TRP A 193 12.30 10.19 4.18
C TRP A 193 11.69 10.73 5.46
N THR A 194 11.88 12.02 5.70
CA THR A 194 11.24 12.74 6.79
C THR A 194 10.84 14.13 6.35
N CYS A 195 9.65 14.54 6.75
CA CYS A 195 9.17 15.92 6.66
C CYS A 195 9.21 16.61 8.05
N GLN A 196 9.87 15.98 9.04
CA GLN A 196 9.97 16.50 10.39
C GLN A 196 11.09 17.54 10.49
N GLY A 197 10.74 18.73 10.98
CA GLY A 197 11.66 19.86 11.12
C GLY A 197 11.45 20.90 10.02
N ALA A 198 11.41 22.17 10.43
CA ALA A 198 11.17 23.31 9.53
C ALA A 198 12.41 23.72 8.71
N SER A 199 13.58 23.15 9.01
CA SER A 199 14.84 23.48 8.36
C SER A 199 15.61 22.22 7.96
N LEU A 200 16.44 22.34 6.92
CA LEU A 200 17.27 21.24 6.44
C LEU A 200 18.22 20.68 7.53
N PRO A 201 18.86 21.48 8.39
CA PRO A 201 19.61 20.95 9.53
C PRO A 201 18.76 20.12 10.50
N ALA A 202 17.52 20.54 10.78
CA ALA A 202 16.62 19.79 11.66
C ALA A 202 16.20 18.45 11.03
N GLN A 203 15.92 18.43 9.72
CA GLN A 203 15.61 17.22 8.97
C GLN A 203 16.81 16.24 8.95
N ARG A 204 18.03 16.75 8.76
CA ARG A 204 19.26 15.96 8.86
C ARG A 204 19.42 15.31 10.23
N ALA A 205 19.22 16.07 11.30
CA ALA A 205 19.29 15.56 12.67
C ALA A 205 18.20 14.49 12.93
N ALA A 206 16.99 14.68 12.40
CA ALA A 206 15.92 13.70 12.50
C ALA A 206 16.26 12.37 11.79
N ILE A 207 16.86 12.43 10.60
CA ILE A 207 17.33 11.25 9.86
C ILE A 207 18.42 10.52 10.64
N VAL A 208 19.46 11.22 11.08
CA VAL A 208 20.54 10.63 11.88
C VAL A 208 20.00 9.99 13.14
N CYS A 209 19.06 10.65 13.82
CA CYS A 209 18.46 10.11 15.03
C CYS A 209 17.64 8.83 14.77
N MET A 210 16.82 8.83 13.72
CA MET A 210 16.04 7.66 13.31
C MET A 210 16.96 6.47 13.01
N LEU A 211 18.04 6.69 12.26
CA LEU A 211 19.03 5.65 11.94
C LEU A 211 19.80 5.18 13.18
N ASN A 212 20.24 6.08 14.05
CA ASN A 212 21.00 5.71 15.26
C ASN A 212 20.16 4.88 16.24
N ARG A 213 18.84 5.09 16.28
CA ARG A 213 17.91 4.34 17.13
C ARG A 213 17.41 3.02 16.53
N LEU A 214 17.74 2.73 15.28
CA LEU A 214 17.32 1.51 14.59
C LEU A 214 18.08 0.28 15.13
N THR A 215 17.40 -0.57 15.89
CA THR A 215 17.95 -1.78 16.48
C THR A 215 17.53 -3.04 15.73
N LEU A 216 18.41 -4.03 15.70
CA LEU A 216 18.11 -5.37 15.19
C LEU A 216 17.56 -6.24 16.34
N LEU A 217 16.33 -6.70 16.20
CA LEU A 217 15.68 -7.63 17.14
C LEU A 217 15.98 -9.08 16.79
N ALA A 218 15.96 -9.41 15.50
CA ALA A 218 16.16 -10.76 15.01
C ALA A 218 16.87 -10.79 13.66
N ALA A 219 18.09 -11.33 13.64
CA ALA A 219 18.88 -11.51 12.42
C ALA A 219 18.44 -12.73 11.59
N GLY A 220 17.72 -13.68 12.21
CA GLY A 220 17.52 -15.02 11.64
C GLY A 220 18.87 -15.72 11.48
N ASN A 221 19.12 -16.29 10.29
CA ASN A 221 20.39 -16.96 9.97
C ASN A 221 21.42 -16.05 9.28
N ASP A 222 21.17 -14.73 9.22
CA ASP A 222 22.06 -13.77 8.56
C ASP A 222 23.11 -13.22 9.54
N LEU A 223 24.26 -13.89 9.60
CA LEU A 223 25.38 -13.48 10.46
C LEU A 223 26.00 -12.15 10.02
N ARG A 224 25.94 -11.80 8.73
CA ARG A 224 26.49 -10.54 8.22
C ARG A 224 25.62 -9.37 8.64
N LEU A 225 24.30 -9.55 8.64
CA LEU A 225 23.36 -8.57 9.19
C LEU A 225 23.59 -8.36 10.70
N ALA A 226 23.73 -9.44 11.46
CA ALA A 226 24.06 -9.35 12.88
C ALA A 226 25.37 -8.58 13.11
N ALA A 227 26.41 -8.90 12.33
CA ALA A 227 27.70 -8.22 12.41
C ALA A 227 27.60 -6.74 12.03
N LEU A 228 26.90 -6.38 10.95
CA LEU A 228 26.72 -4.99 10.53
C LEU A 228 26.07 -4.16 11.65
N PHE A 229 25.01 -4.67 12.28
CA PHE A 229 24.34 -3.98 13.37
C PHE A 229 25.21 -3.91 14.63
N ALA A 230 25.94 -4.97 14.98
CA ALA A 230 26.87 -4.95 16.11
C ALA A 230 27.97 -3.88 15.94
N HIS A 231 28.56 -3.76 14.75
CA HIS A 231 29.55 -2.72 14.45
C HIS A 231 28.93 -1.32 14.43
N ALA A 232 27.70 -1.20 13.93
CA ALA A 232 26.98 0.06 13.93
C ALA A 232 26.68 0.54 15.36
N GLU A 233 26.28 -0.33 16.28
CA GLU A 233 26.04 0.06 17.68
C GLU A 233 27.27 0.67 18.37
N LEU A 234 28.49 0.26 17.99
CA LEU A 234 29.73 0.88 18.50
C LEU A 234 29.90 2.35 18.08
N ARG A 235 29.25 2.75 16.98
CA ARG A 235 29.26 4.12 16.44
C ARG A 235 27.99 4.89 16.78
N ARG A 236 27.10 4.33 17.61
CA ARG A 236 25.84 4.98 17.95
C ARG A 236 26.12 6.24 18.76
N THR A 237 25.71 7.38 18.20
CA THR A 237 25.64 8.63 18.92
C THR A 237 24.22 8.88 19.40
N ASP A 238 24.08 9.49 20.58
CA ASP A 238 22.77 9.83 21.11
C ASP A 238 22.08 10.86 20.24
N CYS A 239 20.77 10.72 20.11
CA CYS A 239 19.96 11.76 19.50
C CYS A 239 19.94 12.96 20.45
N VAL A 240 20.68 14.02 20.11
CA VAL A 240 20.39 15.33 20.69
C VAL A 240 19.03 15.73 20.14
N THR A 241 17.98 15.52 20.93
CA THR A 241 16.69 16.17 20.75
C THR A 241 16.99 17.64 20.58
N SER A 242 16.44 18.29 19.56
CA SER A 242 16.66 19.70 19.20
C SER A 242 16.37 20.66 20.37
N GLY A 243 17.27 20.70 21.35
CA GLY A 243 17.56 21.80 22.24
C GLY A 243 18.88 22.42 21.77
N PRO A 244 19.16 23.69 22.16
CA PRO A 244 20.39 24.36 21.75
C PRO A 244 21.60 23.46 22.03
N PRO A 245 22.61 23.44 21.14
CA PRO A 245 23.73 22.53 21.26
C PRO A 245 24.29 22.65 22.68
N ALA A 246 24.31 21.52 23.39
CA ALA A 246 25.12 21.43 24.59
C ALA A 246 26.55 21.71 24.14
N LEU A 247 27.03 22.92 24.45
CA LEU A 247 28.42 23.33 24.36
C LEU A 247 29.24 22.39 25.25
N SER A 248 29.61 21.25 24.69
CA SER A 248 30.50 20.24 25.28
C SER A 248 31.04 19.48 24.07
N ALA A 249 32.25 19.71 23.56
CA ALA A 249 33.46 20.08 24.24
C ALA A 249 34.44 20.72 23.24
N ASP A 250 34.45 22.06 23.13
CA ASP A 250 35.44 22.72 22.25
C ASP A 250 35.85 24.13 22.72
N TRP A 251 35.80 24.38 24.02
CA TRP A 251 36.26 25.65 24.61
C TRP A 251 37.71 25.64 25.10
N VAL A 252 38.38 24.47 25.10
CA VAL A 252 39.77 24.33 25.58
C VAL A 252 40.81 24.38 24.46
N MET A 253 40.42 24.22 23.18
CA MET A 253 41.36 24.19 22.03
C MET A 253 40.99 25.12 20.87
N GLY A 254 39.95 25.96 21.02
CA GLY A 254 39.53 26.91 19.99
C GLY A 254 40.43 28.14 19.93
N SER A 255 41.19 28.29 18.84
CA SER A 255 42.10 29.41 18.53
C SER A 255 41.40 30.75 18.22
N LYS A 256 40.31 31.08 18.93
CA LYS A 256 39.62 32.37 18.80
C LYS A 256 39.58 33.06 20.17
N ASN A 257 40.28 34.20 20.23
CA ASN A 257 40.38 35.04 21.42
C ASN A 257 39.00 35.35 22.02
N PRO A 258 38.76 35.12 23.32
CA PRO A 258 37.56 35.60 23.98
C PRO A 258 37.58 37.14 24.06
N LEU A 259 36.49 37.77 23.64
CA LEU A 259 36.28 39.22 23.79
C LEU A 259 36.09 39.54 25.27
N LEU A 260 37.09 40.18 25.87
CA LEU A 260 37.01 40.72 27.22
C LEU A 260 35.97 41.84 27.26
N ARG A 261 34.82 41.62 27.91
CA ARG A 261 33.95 42.69 28.37
C ARG A 261 34.49 43.19 29.72
N GLY A 262 35.25 44.27 29.68
CA GLY A 262 35.53 45.10 30.85
C GLY A 262 35.25 46.55 30.49
N ALA A 263 34.16 47.10 31.00
CA ALA A 263 33.95 48.53 31.12
C ALA A 263 34.04 48.85 32.61
N LEU A 264 35.06 49.61 32.99
CA LEU A 264 35.10 50.45 34.18
C LEU A 264 35.65 51.81 33.73
#